data_AF-A0A960BVF0-F1
#
_entry.id   AF-A0A960BVF0-F1
#
_cell.length_a   1.000
_cell.length_b   1.000
_cell.length_c   1.000
_cell.angle_alpha   90.00
_cell.angle_beta   90.00
_cell.angle_gamma   90.00
#
_symmetry.space_group_name_H-M   'P 1'
#
loop_
_entity.id
_entity.type
_entity.pdbx_description
1 polymer ?
#
loop_
_entity_poly.entity_id
_entity_poly.type
_entity_poly.pdbx_seq_one_letter_code
_entity_poly.pdbx_strand_id
1 'polypeptide(L)'
;QRHGATTVRIDVSWRMLQPTGPGAFDAWGARQVDAAINAAADRGLRPLVTLWMSPQWATGSADERTPPTTSGALAAWQDFTQAMVERYGDRVDSWEIWNEPNHNDFMRGASPRAYAKVLRSANAGIKAADPSATVVFGGTQYVDVSWIRKVFAAGGTTYDVMGVHPYQGVADEAPELPDNGSMYRLGRVPALYSLMSKKGHAGRPIWFTEFGWRASP
;
A
#
# COMPACT_ATOMS: atom_id res chain seq x y z
N GLN A 1 8.97 -14.17 17.06
CA GLN A 1 9.99 -15.13 16.57
C GLN A 1 9.60 -16.62 16.71
N ARG A 2 8.68 -17.05 17.59
CA ARG A 2 8.34 -18.49 17.77
C ARG A 2 7.71 -19.21 16.55
N HIS A 3 7.30 -18.48 15.50
CA HIS A 3 6.56 -19.02 14.36
C HIS A 3 7.24 -18.78 12.99
N GLY A 4 8.54 -18.43 12.97
CA GLY A 4 9.29 -18.25 11.73
C GLY A 4 8.97 -16.98 10.92
N ALA A 5 7.99 -16.17 11.33
CA ALA A 5 7.70 -14.89 10.71
C ALA A 5 8.88 -13.92 10.82
N THR A 6 9.26 -13.33 9.69
CA THR A 6 10.36 -12.37 9.54
C THR A 6 9.90 -10.95 9.24
N THR A 7 8.62 -10.77 8.95
CA THR A 7 8.04 -9.51 8.47
C THR A 7 6.76 -9.20 9.24
N VAL A 8 6.52 -7.91 9.48
CA VAL A 8 5.25 -7.40 10.03
C VAL A 8 4.79 -6.23 9.16
N ARG A 9 3.50 -6.17 8.85
CA ARG A 9 2.90 -5.05 8.12
C ARG A 9 2.37 -4.02 9.11
N ILE A 10 2.64 -2.73 8.87
CA ILE A 10 2.28 -1.62 9.75
C ILE A 10 1.63 -0.52 8.89
N ASP A 11 0.39 -0.18 9.21
CA ASP A 11 -0.33 0.91 8.55
C ASP A 11 0.03 2.26 9.16
N VAL A 12 0.43 3.23 8.34
CA VAL A 12 0.84 4.57 8.76
C VAL A 12 0.05 5.64 7.98
N SER A 13 -0.64 6.48 8.74
CA SER A 13 -1.46 7.57 8.20
C SER A 13 -0.63 8.83 7.97
N TRP A 14 -0.61 9.34 6.73
CA TRP A 14 -0.02 10.64 6.40
C TRP A 14 -0.73 11.78 7.15
N ARG A 15 -2.06 11.70 7.26
CA ARG A 15 -2.86 12.67 8.01
C ARG A 15 -2.41 12.76 9.48
N MET A 16 -2.14 11.62 10.10
CA MET A 16 -1.68 11.57 11.49
C MET A 16 -0.31 12.23 11.65
N LEU A 17 0.61 12.00 10.70
CA LEU A 17 1.97 12.54 10.76
C LEU A 17 2.05 14.01 10.34
N GLN A 18 1.19 14.48 9.44
CA GLN A 18 1.19 15.87 8.98
C GLN A 18 -0.26 16.42 9.02
N PRO A 19 -0.84 16.63 10.21
CA PRO A 19 -2.25 17.00 10.33
C PRO A 19 -2.55 18.43 9.84
N THR A 20 -1.57 19.33 9.93
CA THR A 20 -1.76 20.78 9.73
C THR A 20 -0.99 21.37 8.55
N GLY A 21 0.01 20.66 8.00
CA GLY A 21 0.78 21.12 6.84
C GLY A 21 1.95 20.20 6.48
N PRO A 22 2.70 20.50 5.41
CA PRO A 22 3.81 19.68 4.91
C PRO A 22 5.08 19.75 5.77
N GLY A 23 5.01 20.32 6.98
CA GLY A 23 6.16 20.54 7.86
C GLY A 23 6.67 19.27 8.53
N ALA A 24 7.41 19.44 9.62
CA ALA A 24 7.87 18.31 10.43
C ALA A 24 6.71 17.41 10.87
N PHE A 25 7.01 16.12 11.07
CA PHE A 25 6.02 15.19 11.59
C PHE A 25 5.51 15.62 12.97
N ASP A 26 4.21 15.46 13.19
CA ASP A 26 3.58 15.63 14.49
C ASP A 26 4.30 14.77 15.52
N ALA A 27 4.62 15.36 16.68
CA ALA A 27 5.43 14.71 17.68
C ALA A 27 4.75 13.49 18.30
N TRP A 28 3.42 13.52 18.46
CA TRP A 28 2.69 12.37 18.97
C TRP A 28 2.61 11.26 17.92
N GLY A 29 2.21 11.61 16.69
CA GLY A 29 2.14 10.66 15.58
C GLY A 29 3.48 9.98 15.32
N ALA A 30 4.57 10.74 15.31
CA ALA A 30 5.93 10.20 15.15
C ALA A 30 6.28 9.21 16.27
N ARG A 31 5.99 9.51 17.54
CA ARG A 31 6.23 8.58 18.65
C ARG A 31 5.46 7.27 18.51
N GLN A 32 4.24 7.29 17.99
CA GLN A 32 3.47 6.06 17.76
C GLN A 32 4.11 5.19 16.68
N VAL A 33 4.57 5.80 15.58
CA VAL A 33 5.25 5.10 14.49
C VAL A 33 6.62 4.58 14.93
N ASP A 34 7.40 5.40 15.65
CA ASP A 34 8.68 5.02 16.24
C ASP A 34 8.52 3.78 17.13
N ALA A 35 7.51 3.77 18.01
CA ALA A 35 7.26 2.65 18.91
C ALA A 35 6.96 1.34 18.16
N ALA A 36 6.14 1.41 17.10
CA ALA A 36 5.79 0.23 16.31
C ALA A 36 6.98 -0.30 15.49
N ILE A 37 7.71 0.58 14.80
CA ILE A 37 8.88 0.21 13.99
C ILE A 37 10.01 -0.31 14.88
N ASN A 38 10.33 0.36 15.98
CA ASN A 38 11.37 -0.10 16.91
C ASN A 38 10.98 -1.44 17.55
N ALA A 39 9.73 -1.61 17.96
CA ALA A 39 9.29 -2.90 18.50
C ALA A 39 9.46 -4.05 17.49
N ALA A 40 9.24 -3.81 16.20
CA ALA A 40 9.49 -4.79 15.16
C ALA A 40 11.00 -5.06 14.95
N ALA A 41 11.79 -4.00 14.79
CA ALA A 41 13.23 -4.08 14.54
C ALA A 41 13.99 -4.73 15.69
N ASP A 42 13.67 -4.38 16.95
CA ASP A 42 14.25 -4.97 18.16
C ASP A 42 13.99 -6.49 18.27
N ARG A 43 12.98 -6.99 17.55
CA ARG A 43 12.63 -8.41 17.45
C ARG A 43 13.16 -9.05 16.16
N GLY A 44 14.06 -8.39 15.44
CA GLY A 44 14.65 -8.86 14.19
C GLY A 44 13.62 -9.03 13.07
N LEU A 45 12.46 -8.36 13.15
CA LEU A 45 11.46 -8.34 12.09
C LEU A 45 11.77 -7.18 11.15
N ARG A 46 11.52 -7.37 9.85
CA ARG A 46 11.56 -6.31 8.84
C ARG A 46 10.14 -5.75 8.65
N PRO A 47 9.87 -4.48 8.97
CA PRO A 47 8.58 -3.88 8.72
C PRO A 47 8.32 -3.70 7.22
N LEU A 48 7.10 -4.02 6.80
CA LEU A 48 6.46 -3.48 5.60
C LEU A 48 5.57 -2.32 6.06
N VAL A 49 5.87 -1.10 5.66
CA VAL A 49 5.09 0.07 6.07
C VAL A 49 4.14 0.49 4.96
N THR A 50 2.84 0.50 5.25
CA THR A 50 1.80 0.96 4.34
C THR A 50 1.53 2.44 4.57
N LEU A 51 1.78 3.26 3.55
CA LEU A 51 1.55 4.70 3.59
C LEU A 51 0.21 5.02 2.94
N TRP A 52 -0.70 5.64 3.69
CA TRP A 52 -2.05 5.92 3.23
C TRP A 52 -2.71 7.09 3.97
N MET A 53 -3.96 7.37 3.60
CA MET A 53 -4.76 8.52 4.02
C MET A 53 -4.14 9.86 3.61
N SER A 54 -4.96 10.91 3.53
CA SER A 54 -4.51 12.25 3.17
C SER A 54 -4.98 13.27 4.20
N PRO A 55 -4.12 14.23 4.60
CA PRO A 55 -4.57 15.36 5.38
C PRO A 55 -5.42 16.32 4.55
N GLN A 56 -6.33 17.02 5.22
CA GLN A 56 -7.26 17.96 4.58
C GLN A 56 -6.53 19.09 3.86
N TRP A 57 -5.42 19.58 4.39
CA TRP A 57 -4.66 20.66 3.74
C TRP A 57 -4.09 20.26 2.37
N ALA A 58 -3.85 18.96 2.15
CA ALA A 58 -3.31 18.46 0.88
C ALA A 58 -4.40 18.27 -0.17
N THR A 59 -5.59 17.80 0.22
CA THR A 59 -6.65 17.41 -0.72
C THR A 59 -7.84 18.37 -0.77
N GLY A 60 -7.97 19.25 0.22
CA GLY A 60 -9.15 20.08 0.46
C GLY A 60 -10.36 19.32 1.04
N SER A 61 -10.26 17.99 1.22
CA SER A 61 -11.35 17.14 1.68
C SER A 61 -11.19 16.78 3.16
N ALA A 62 -12.28 16.79 3.91
CA ALA A 62 -12.31 16.26 5.29
C ALA A 62 -12.28 14.72 5.32
N ASP A 63 -12.58 14.06 4.20
CA ASP A 63 -12.47 12.61 4.08
C ASP A 63 -11.03 12.22 3.75
N GLU A 64 -10.33 11.65 4.74
CA GLU A 64 -8.93 11.24 4.64
C GLU A 64 -8.67 10.15 3.60
N ARG A 65 -9.71 9.47 3.09
CA ARG A 65 -9.58 8.50 1.99
C ARG A 65 -9.57 9.16 0.62
N THR A 66 -9.69 10.48 0.57
CA THR A 66 -9.53 11.23 -0.68
C THR A 66 -8.07 11.18 -1.11
N PRO A 67 -7.73 10.64 -2.29
CA PRO A 67 -6.34 10.59 -2.74
C PRO A 67 -5.84 11.97 -3.18
N PRO A 68 -4.53 12.26 -3.05
CA PRO A 68 -3.94 13.44 -3.65
C PRO A 68 -3.95 13.30 -5.18
N THR A 69 -4.52 14.29 -5.89
CA THR A 69 -4.66 14.22 -7.36
C THR A 69 -4.27 15.49 -8.11
N THR A 70 -4.16 16.62 -7.41
CA THR A 70 -3.62 17.88 -7.94
C THR A 70 -2.09 17.84 -7.90
N SER A 71 -1.43 18.68 -8.72
CA SER A 71 0.03 18.72 -8.76
C SER A 71 0.65 19.07 -7.41
N GLY A 72 0.06 20.04 -6.68
CA GLY A 72 0.52 20.42 -5.34
C GLY A 72 0.34 19.30 -4.31
N ALA A 73 -0.81 18.61 -4.33
CA ALA A 73 -1.05 17.49 -3.42
C ALA A 73 -0.12 16.30 -3.70
N LEU A 74 0.18 16.05 -4.98
CA LEU A 74 1.11 15.00 -5.40
C LEU A 74 2.57 15.35 -5.08
N ALA A 75 2.96 16.62 -5.13
CA ALA A 75 4.27 17.06 -4.66
C ALA A 75 4.41 16.86 -3.14
N ALA A 76 3.39 17.29 -2.39
CA ALA A 76 3.34 17.08 -0.94
C ALA A 76 3.36 15.59 -0.54
N TRP A 77 2.69 14.73 -1.32
CA TRP A 77 2.74 13.28 -1.13
C TRP A 77 4.14 12.72 -1.40
N GLN A 78 4.82 13.20 -2.46
CA GLN A 78 6.19 12.82 -2.76
C GLN A 78 7.13 13.17 -1.60
N ASP A 79 7.07 14.42 -1.13
CA ASP A 79 7.90 14.92 -0.02
C ASP A 79 7.65 14.12 1.27
N PHE A 80 6.38 13.81 1.57
CA PHE A 80 6.03 12.96 2.69
C PHE A 80 6.65 11.56 2.59
N THR A 81 6.53 10.90 1.43
CA THR A 81 7.12 9.56 1.24
C THR A 81 8.65 9.58 1.29
N GLN A 82 9.29 10.65 0.82
CA GLN A 82 10.72 10.85 0.96
C GLN A 82 11.13 10.97 2.44
N ALA A 83 10.44 11.81 3.21
CA ALA A 83 10.71 12.01 4.64
C ALA A 83 10.49 10.73 5.47
N MET A 84 9.54 9.88 5.08
CA MET A 84 9.35 8.57 5.70
C MET A 84 10.57 7.65 5.51
N VAL A 85 11.13 7.61 4.30
CA VAL A 85 12.34 6.82 4.01
C VAL A 85 13.56 7.40 4.70
N GLU A 86 13.75 8.72 4.67
CA GLU A 86 14.86 9.38 5.37
C GLU A 86 14.85 9.10 6.87
N ARG A 87 13.66 9.01 7.48
CA ARG A 87 13.53 8.78 8.93
C ARG A 87 13.66 7.30 9.33
N TYR A 88 13.11 6.38 8.53
CA TYR A 88 12.94 4.98 8.94
C TYR A 88 13.62 3.96 8.03
N GLY A 89 14.25 4.38 6.92
CA GLY A 89 14.86 3.49 5.92
C GLY A 89 16.00 2.63 6.45
N ASP A 90 16.58 2.96 7.62
CA ASP A 90 17.55 2.12 8.33
C ASP A 90 16.93 0.86 8.94
N ARG A 91 15.61 0.83 9.10
CA ARG A 91 14.84 -0.27 9.68
C ARG A 91 13.73 -0.78 8.77
N VAL A 92 13.31 -0.01 7.77
CA VAL A 92 12.18 -0.30 6.88
C VAL A 92 12.65 -0.36 5.43
N ASP A 93 12.62 -1.56 4.86
CA ASP A 93 13.07 -1.78 3.49
C ASP A 93 11.93 -1.75 2.46
N SER A 94 10.67 -1.81 2.89
CA SER A 94 9.51 -2.00 2.01
C SER A 94 8.36 -1.07 2.35
N TRP A 95 7.83 -0.42 1.32
CA TRP A 95 6.86 0.67 1.41
C TRP A 95 5.65 0.38 0.52
N GLU A 96 4.53 0.04 1.14
CA GLU A 96 3.27 -0.22 0.42
C GLU A 96 2.48 1.07 0.21
N ILE A 97 2.08 1.30 -1.03
CA ILE A 97 1.45 2.56 -1.42
C ILE A 97 -0.06 2.39 -1.45
N TRP A 98 -0.71 2.94 -0.42
CA TRP A 98 -2.14 2.91 -0.16
C TRP A 98 -2.69 1.53 0.21
N ASN A 99 -3.75 1.51 1.03
CA ASN A 99 -4.50 0.30 1.37
C ASN A 99 -5.74 0.16 0.48
N GLU A 100 -5.96 -1.00 -0.14
CA GLU A 100 -7.16 -1.33 -0.94
C GLU A 100 -7.66 -0.20 -1.87
N PRO A 101 -6.81 0.37 -2.74
CA PRO A 101 -7.15 1.53 -3.56
C PRO A 101 -8.28 1.26 -4.58
N ASN A 102 -8.65 0.00 -4.79
CA ASN A 102 -9.77 -0.42 -5.63
C ASN A 102 -11.13 -0.42 -4.92
N HIS A 103 -11.19 -0.08 -3.64
CA HIS A 103 -12.44 -0.06 -2.88
C HIS A 103 -12.72 1.34 -2.28
N ASN A 104 -13.99 1.79 -2.37
CA ASN A 104 -14.36 3.16 -2.00
C ASN A 104 -14.25 3.44 -0.49
N ASP A 105 -14.21 2.40 0.33
CA ASP A 105 -13.98 2.54 1.78
C ASP A 105 -12.53 2.82 2.14
N PHE A 106 -11.60 2.70 1.20
CA PHE A 106 -10.18 2.94 1.42
C PHE A 106 -9.58 3.97 0.47
N MET A 107 -10.10 4.12 -0.76
CA MET A 107 -9.80 5.26 -1.63
C MET A 107 -11.08 5.79 -2.27
N ARG A 108 -11.40 7.06 -2.01
CA ARG A 108 -12.61 7.67 -2.60
C ARG A 108 -12.56 7.67 -4.13
N GLY A 109 -13.65 7.19 -4.71
CA GLY A 109 -13.82 6.98 -6.14
C GLY A 109 -13.11 5.76 -6.71
N ALA A 110 -12.30 5.04 -5.91
CA ALA A 110 -11.57 3.84 -6.30
C ALA A 110 -10.91 3.96 -7.70
N SER A 111 -10.37 5.14 -8.01
CA SER A 111 -10.02 5.52 -9.38
C SER A 111 -8.66 4.96 -9.78
N PRO A 112 -8.56 4.09 -10.81
CA PRO A 112 -7.28 3.58 -11.28
C PRO A 112 -6.31 4.68 -11.72
N ARG A 113 -6.83 5.77 -12.31
CA ARG A 113 -6.01 6.91 -12.74
C ARG A 113 -5.50 7.73 -11.55
N ALA A 114 -6.33 7.92 -10.52
CA ALA A 114 -5.89 8.61 -9.30
C ALA A 114 -4.79 7.79 -8.62
N TYR A 115 -5.03 6.49 -8.43
CA TYR A 115 -4.03 5.60 -7.84
C TYR A 115 -2.72 5.55 -8.62
N ALA A 116 -2.76 5.50 -9.96
CA ALA A 116 -1.54 5.55 -10.78
C ALA A 116 -0.69 6.82 -10.54
N LYS A 117 -1.32 7.97 -10.26
CA LYS A 117 -0.61 9.20 -9.91
C LYS A 117 0.01 9.12 -8.51
N VAL A 118 -0.76 8.63 -7.53
CA VAL A 118 -0.31 8.42 -6.14
C VAL A 118 0.90 7.48 -6.10
N LEU A 119 0.83 6.35 -6.82
CA LEU A 119 1.91 5.37 -6.91
C LEU A 119 3.18 5.96 -7.52
N ARG A 120 3.09 6.70 -8.62
CA ARG A 120 4.26 7.33 -9.25
C ARG A 120 4.90 8.39 -8.37
N SER A 121 4.09 9.23 -7.72
CA SER A 121 4.59 10.26 -6.81
C SER A 121 5.29 9.64 -5.59
N ALA A 122 4.68 8.63 -4.96
CA ALA A 122 5.33 7.89 -3.87
C ALA A 122 6.65 7.23 -4.32
N ASN A 123 6.65 6.58 -5.49
CA ASN A 123 7.85 5.94 -6.01
C ASN A 123 8.98 6.96 -6.22
N ALA A 124 8.67 8.15 -6.75
CA ALA A 124 9.65 9.21 -6.92
C ALA A 124 10.26 9.67 -5.59
N GLY A 125 9.44 9.89 -4.55
CA GLY A 125 9.92 10.32 -3.23
C GLY A 125 10.74 9.25 -2.54
N ILE A 126 10.26 8.00 -2.56
CA ILE A 126 10.96 6.86 -1.95
C ILE A 126 12.32 6.64 -2.62
N LYS A 127 12.36 6.59 -3.95
CA LYS A 127 13.60 6.34 -4.69
C LYS A 127 14.58 7.52 -4.66
N ALA A 128 14.10 8.74 -4.40
CA ALA A 128 14.96 9.90 -4.20
C ALA A 128 15.73 9.82 -2.87
N ALA A 129 15.10 9.32 -1.81
CA ALA A 129 15.77 9.08 -0.51
C ALA A 129 16.64 7.82 -0.54
N ASP A 130 16.12 6.72 -1.09
CA ASP A 130 16.84 5.45 -1.20
C ASP A 130 16.43 4.70 -2.49
N PRO A 131 17.31 4.67 -3.52
CA PRO A 131 17.04 3.93 -4.75
C PRO A 131 16.84 2.42 -4.55
N SER A 132 17.35 1.86 -3.45
CA SER A 132 17.24 0.43 -3.11
C SER A 132 15.96 0.06 -2.36
N ALA A 133 15.26 1.03 -1.76
CA ALA A 133 14.02 0.81 -1.02
C ALA A 133 12.94 0.18 -1.90
N THR A 134 12.27 -0.85 -1.41
CA THR A 134 11.26 -1.61 -2.17
C THR A 134 9.92 -0.87 -2.16
N VAL A 135 9.37 -0.58 -3.34
CA VAL A 135 8.02 0.00 -3.47
C VAL A 135 7.01 -1.09 -3.79
N VAL A 136 6.04 -1.29 -2.89
CA VAL A 136 4.98 -2.28 -3.03
C VAL A 136 3.72 -1.60 -3.57
N PHE A 137 3.18 -2.12 -4.67
CA PHE A 137 1.86 -1.76 -5.16
C PHE A 137 0.83 -2.07 -4.06
N GLY A 138 -0.03 -1.11 -3.75
CA GLY A 138 -1.01 -1.20 -2.67
C GLY A 138 -1.90 -2.42 -2.78
N GLY A 139 -1.94 -3.23 -1.72
CA GLY A 139 -2.76 -4.41 -1.60
C GLY A 139 -4.20 -4.14 -2.04
N THR A 140 -4.55 -4.61 -3.24
CA THR A 140 -5.93 -4.49 -3.71
C THR A 140 -6.83 -5.37 -2.86
N GLN A 141 -8.05 -4.91 -2.58
CA GLN A 141 -9.08 -5.80 -2.07
C GLN A 141 -9.28 -6.91 -3.10
N TYR A 142 -9.10 -8.16 -2.67
CA TYR A 142 -9.06 -9.32 -3.57
C TYR A 142 -7.97 -9.17 -4.67
N VAL A 143 -7.99 -10.06 -5.66
CA VAL A 143 -7.10 -10.07 -6.82
C VAL A 143 -7.80 -9.44 -8.02
N ASP A 144 -8.12 -8.14 -7.94
CA ASP A 144 -8.87 -7.42 -8.97
C ASP A 144 -8.00 -7.09 -10.21
N VAL A 145 -7.79 -8.12 -11.04
CA VAL A 145 -7.02 -8.02 -12.29
C VAL A 145 -7.59 -6.96 -13.26
N SER A 146 -8.91 -6.71 -13.22
CA SER A 146 -9.55 -5.73 -14.10
C SER A 146 -9.16 -4.31 -13.71
N TRP A 147 -9.19 -4.02 -12.42
CA TRP A 147 -8.77 -2.73 -11.88
C TRP A 147 -7.26 -2.51 -12.04
N ILE A 148 -6.43 -3.50 -11.73
CA ILE A 148 -4.96 -3.43 -11.91
C ILE A 148 -4.61 -3.16 -13.38
N ARG A 149 -5.30 -3.79 -14.34
CA ARG A 149 -5.11 -3.52 -15.77
C ARG A 149 -5.37 -2.05 -16.12
N LYS A 150 -6.39 -1.43 -15.53
CA LYS A 150 -6.72 -0.02 -15.73
C LYS A 150 -5.66 0.90 -15.10
N VAL A 151 -5.07 0.51 -13.95
CA VAL A 151 -3.93 1.24 -13.36
C VAL A 151 -2.71 1.19 -14.29
N PHE A 152 -2.37 0.02 -14.82
CA PHE A 152 -1.27 -0.10 -15.78
C PHE A 152 -1.51 0.72 -17.04
N ALA A 153 -2.74 0.74 -17.57
CA ALA A 153 -3.10 1.58 -18.71
C ALA A 153 -3.00 3.09 -18.39
N ALA A 154 -3.14 3.48 -17.12
CA ALA A 154 -2.93 4.84 -16.64
C ALA A 154 -1.47 5.16 -16.26
N GLY A 155 -0.53 4.25 -16.56
CA GLY A 155 0.90 4.41 -16.29
C GLY A 155 1.30 4.14 -14.84
N GLY A 156 0.50 3.43 -14.05
CA GLY A 156 0.84 3.00 -12.69
C GLY A 156 1.68 1.74 -12.69
N THR A 157 2.90 1.81 -13.22
CA THR A 157 3.81 0.66 -13.42
C THR A 157 5.10 0.76 -12.60
N THR A 158 5.27 1.83 -11.83
CA THR A 158 6.44 2.13 -10.98
C THR A 158 6.29 1.47 -9.60
N TYR A 159 6.59 0.17 -9.54
CA TYR A 159 6.60 -0.64 -8.33
C TYR A 159 7.58 -1.80 -8.48
N ASP A 160 8.09 -2.31 -7.36
CA ASP A 160 9.01 -3.44 -7.29
C ASP A 160 8.27 -4.75 -6.98
N VAL A 161 7.21 -4.67 -6.16
CA VAL A 161 6.39 -5.79 -5.70
C VAL A 161 4.90 -5.53 -5.94
N MET A 162 4.13 -6.55 -6.32
CA MET A 162 2.68 -6.46 -6.46
C MET A 162 1.99 -6.92 -5.16
N GLY A 163 1.33 -6.01 -4.42
CA GLY A 163 0.50 -6.35 -3.27
C GLY A 163 -0.95 -6.66 -3.67
N VAL A 164 -1.55 -7.68 -3.05
CA VAL A 164 -2.99 -8.03 -3.15
C VAL A 164 -3.50 -8.65 -1.85
N HIS A 165 -4.80 -8.56 -1.58
CA HIS A 165 -5.45 -9.14 -0.39
C HIS A 165 -6.42 -10.27 -0.78
N PRO A 166 -5.96 -11.51 -1.05
CA PRO A 166 -6.79 -12.58 -1.62
C PRO A 166 -7.69 -13.28 -0.57
N TYR A 167 -8.44 -12.50 0.21
CA TYR A 167 -9.46 -13.02 1.13
C TYR A 167 -10.50 -13.87 0.39
N GLN A 168 -11.08 -14.85 1.09
CA GLN A 168 -11.95 -15.88 0.49
C GLN A 168 -13.45 -15.58 0.54
N GLY A 169 -13.85 -14.32 0.73
CA GLY A 169 -15.27 -13.95 0.87
C GLY A 169 -15.72 -13.98 2.32
N VAL A 170 -16.99 -14.32 2.59
CA VAL A 170 -17.47 -14.44 4.00
C VAL A 170 -16.51 -15.37 4.72
N ALA A 171 -16.04 -14.93 5.89
CA ALA A 171 -14.74 -15.29 6.44
C ALA A 171 -14.58 -16.75 6.92
N ASP A 172 -15.52 -17.61 6.55
CA ASP A 172 -15.64 -19.06 6.77
C ASP A 172 -15.55 -19.89 5.47
N GLU A 173 -15.45 -19.25 4.30
CA GLU A 173 -15.38 -19.91 3.00
C GLU A 173 -14.01 -20.56 2.72
N ALA A 174 -14.02 -21.79 2.18
CA ALA A 174 -12.84 -22.57 1.83
C ALA A 174 -12.01 -21.91 0.70
N PRO A 175 -10.65 -22.01 0.71
CA PRO A 175 -9.79 -21.37 -0.28
C PRO A 175 -9.99 -21.86 -1.72
N GLU A 176 -10.58 -23.03 -1.90
CA GLU A 176 -10.89 -23.63 -3.20
C GLU A 176 -12.21 -23.11 -3.80
N LEU A 177 -13.01 -22.33 -3.05
CA LEU A 177 -14.30 -21.87 -3.54
C LEU A 177 -14.14 -20.96 -4.76
N PRO A 178 -14.84 -21.26 -5.87
CA PRO A 178 -14.69 -20.50 -7.10
C PRO A 178 -15.12 -19.05 -6.92
N ASP A 179 -14.41 -18.15 -7.58
CA ASP A 179 -14.80 -16.74 -7.74
C ASP A 179 -16.23 -16.66 -8.33
N ASN A 180 -17.08 -15.83 -7.73
CA ASN A 180 -18.47 -15.64 -8.15
C ASN A 180 -18.67 -14.36 -8.99
N GLY A 181 -17.58 -13.72 -9.42
CA GLY A 181 -17.58 -12.48 -10.21
C GLY A 181 -17.63 -11.20 -9.37
N SER A 182 -17.90 -11.30 -8.06
CA SER A 182 -17.82 -10.18 -7.12
C SER A 182 -16.66 -10.31 -6.11
N MET A 183 -16.04 -11.49 -6.00
CA MET A 183 -14.94 -11.77 -5.09
C MET A 183 -13.76 -12.41 -5.84
N TYR A 184 -12.75 -11.62 -6.18
CA TYR A 184 -11.58 -12.08 -6.94
C TYR A 184 -10.56 -12.83 -6.09
N ARG A 185 -10.89 -14.04 -5.64
CA ARG A 185 -10.13 -14.81 -4.63
C ARG A 185 -8.77 -15.31 -5.11
N LEU A 186 -8.05 -16.05 -4.25
CA LEU A 186 -6.72 -16.64 -4.52
C LEU A 186 -6.59 -17.33 -5.90
N GLY A 187 -7.64 -17.99 -6.40
CA GLY A 187 -7.65 -18.63 -7.72
C GLY A 187 -7.40 -17.68 -8.91
N ARG A 188 -7.43 -16.36 -8.69
CA ARG A 188 -7.17 -15.33 -9.71
C ARG A 188 -5.69 -14.94 -9.84
N VAL A 189 -4.82 -15.42 -8.94
CA VAL A 189 -3.37 -15.12 -8.97
C VAL A 189 -2.71 -15.51 -10.32
N PRO A 190 -3.02 -16.65 -10.96
CA PRO A 190 -2.49 -16.96 -12.29
C PRO A 190 -2.87 -15.92 -13.36
N ALA A 191 -4.08 -15.36 -13.29
CA ALA A 191 -4.52 -14.30 -14.21
C ALA A 191 -3.79 -12.98 -13.95
N LEU A 192 -3.51 -12.66 -12.68
CA LEU A 192 -2.67 -11.52 -12.30
C LEU A 192 -1.23 -11.69 -12.83
N TYR A 193 -0.63 -12.87 -12.62
CA TYR A 193 0.70 -13.18 -13.14
C TYR A 193 0.76 -13.07 -14.68
N SER A 194 -0.27 -13.56 -15.39
CA SER A 194 -0.38 -13.40 -16.85
C SER A 194 -0.44 -11.93 -17.27
N LEU A 195 -1.20 -11.09 -16.55
CA LEU A 195 -1.25 -9.66 -16.79
C LEU A 195 0.10 -8.98 -16.56
N MET A 196 0.79 -9.28 -15.45
CA MET A 196 2.13 -8.77 -15.14
C MET A 196 3.14 -9.18 -16.20
N SER A 197 3.09 -10.44 -16.64
CA SER A 197 3.97 -10.96 -17.69
C SER A 197 3.80 -10.21 -19.01
N LYS A 198 2.56 -9.95 -19.44
CA LYS A 198 2.25 -9.15 -20.63
C LYS A 198 2.73 -7.70 -20.56
N LYS A 199 3.07 -7.21 -19.36
CA LYS A 199 3.66 -5.88 -19.13
C LYS A 199 5.16 -5.91 -18.88
N GLY A 200 5.81 -7.06 -19.03
CA GLY A 200 7.24 -7.21 -18.77
C GLY A 200 7.61 -7.26 -17.30
N HIS A 201 6.65 -7.53 -16.40
CA HIS A 201 6.85 -7.54 -14.95
C HIS A 201 6.87 -8.96 -14.37
N ALA A 202 7.12 -10.00 -15.20
CA ALA A 202 7.06 -11.40 -14.78
C ALA A 202 8.03 -11.77 -13.64
N GLY A 203 9.15 -11.04 -13.51
CA GLY A 203 10.14 -11.25 -12.46
C GLY A 203 9.83 -10.53 -11.14
N ARG A 204 8.79 -9.70 -11.08
CA ARG A 204 8.40 -9.00 -9.85
C ARG A 204 7.56 -9.92 -8.96
N PRO A 205 7.85 -10.03 -7.66
CA PRO A 205 7.09 -10.90 -6.77
C PRO A 205 5.67 -10.36 -6.54
N ILE A 206 4.77 -11.27 -6.15
CA ILE A 206 3.43 -10.97 -5.66
C ILE A 206 3.42 -11.25 -4.17
N TRP A 207 3.03 -10.27 -3.35
CA TRP A 207 2.87 -10.42 -1.90
C TRP A 207 1.39 -10.39 -1.54
N PHE A 208 0.99 -11.30 -0.65
CA PHE A 208 -0.31 -11.24 0.01
C PHE A 208 -0.14 -10.43 1.28
N THR A 209 -0.29 -9.11 1.15
CA THR A 209 -0.03 -8.17 2.25
C THR A 209 -1.09 -8.26 3.34
N GLU A 210 -2.26 -8.81 3.01
CA GLU A 210 -3.25 -9.33 3.95
C GLU A 210 -3.90 -10.61 3.42
N PHE A 211 -4.19 -11.55 4.30
CA PHE A 211 -5.04 -12.72 4.05
C PHE A 211 -5.43 -13.34 5.38
N GLY A 212 -6.54 -14.09 5.43
CA GLY A 212 -6.94 -14.80 6.65
C GLY A 212 -8.40 -15.23 6.65
N TRP A 213 -8.80 -15.82 7.78
CA TRP A 213 -10.15 -16.28 8.08
C TRP A 213 -10.57 -15.76 9.44
N ARG A 214 -11.87 -15.58 9.64
CA ARG A 214 -12.43 -15.24 10.94
C ARG A 214 -12.66 -16.53 11.70
N ALA A 215 -12.08 -16.66 12.87
CA ALA A 215 -12.55 -17.67 13.81
C ALA A 215 -13.95 -17.26 14.27
N SER A 216 -14.97 -18.08 13.98
CA SER A 216 -16.27 -17.95 14.63
C SER A 216 -16.09 -18.12 16.15
N PRO A 217 -16.80 -17.35 16.99
CA PRO A 217 -16.80 -17.55 18.44
C PRO A 217 -17.22 -18.97 18.83
#